data_AF-A0A7V4SPM8-F1
#
_entry.id   AF-A0A7V4SPM8-F1
#
_cell.length_a   1.000
_cell.length_b   1.000
_cell.length_c   1.000
_cell.angle_alpha   90.00
_cell.angle_beta   90.00
_cell.angle_gamma   90.00
#
_symmetry.space_group_name_H-M   'P 1'
#
loop_
_entity.id
_entity.type
_entity.pdbx_description
1 polymer ?
#
loop_
_entity_poly.entity_id
_entity_poly.type
_entity_poly.pdbx_seq_one_letter_code
_entity_poly.pdbx_strand_id
1 'polypeptide(L)'
;MGGGHLRLLPGQGLRAGGALLPDRPRPEPGGDPHQGHAGQLPQVQRGLRAISRVLDQDSRPVRGRRFLARPVLPPGRGPKHLRSSGQDRPQAAGGRGGRLHESKGGSSPAPLGPGPGRLPSRSAHGPLRGTVPVRPLQRGRAVQQALQFQGSLRPMVSPLFDASLFLPAAGLLGLVWGSFANVLIHRLPRGESVVSPGSRCPACAAPIRWFQNVPLLSWVALRGRCASCRTPISPRYPLVEAAMGGLFLACAAAFGPSPASAIGALFSFLALCLGLIDLEHQILPDRLTLPGIALGLGSSFFVPWTTPWASLLGAVLGAALPAALIGAYALFSVEAMGWGDVKLLAMLGAFLGWKGMLLALFGGALIGTLAGGAYLLAAGKDRRTPLPFGTFLCAAGLGALFWGPAFWSRYQALLLPSPP
;
A
#
# COMPACT_ATOMS: atom_id res chain seq x y z
N MET A 1 18.39 -16.72 59.74
CA MET A 1 19.49 -16.00 60.41
C MET A 1 20.54 -17.05 60.77
N GLY A 2 21.76 -17.10 60.26
CA GLY A 2 22.49 -16.29 59.30
C GLY A 2 23.93 -16.82 59.27
N GLY A 3 24.52 -16.90 58.08
CA GLY A 3 25.97 -16.85 57.81
C GLY A 3 26.82 -18.05 58.26
N GLY A 4 27.90 -18.43 57.59
CA GLY A 4 28.59 -17.79 56.50
C GLY A 4 30.01 -18.38 56.41
N HIS A 5 30.53 -18.43 55.19
CA HIS A 5 31.83 -18.94 54.77
C HIS A 5 33.05 -18.36 55.49
N LEU A 6 34.16 -19.11 55.46
CA LEU A 6 35.48 -18.76 54.87
C LEU A 6 36.64 -19.36 55.68
N ARG A 7 37.52 -20.09 54.99
CA ARG A 7 38.89 -20.35 55.45
C ARG A 7 39.84 -19.76 54.41
N LEU A 8 40.52 -18.69 54.84
CA LEU A 8 41.70 -18.09 54.21
C LEU A 8 42.95 -18.87 54.63
N LEU A 9 43.96 -18.95 53.77
CA LEU A 9 45.36 -18.80 54.19
C LEU A 9 46.22 -18.10 53.09
N PRO A 10 47.30 -17.39 53.49
CA PRO A 10 47.95 -16.30 52.71
C PRO A 10 49.45 -16.53 52.41
N GLY A 11 50.07 -15.58 51.68
CA GLY A 11 51.54 -15.39 51.57
C GLY A 11 51.95 -14.86 50.19
N GLN A 12 52.11 -13.54 49.95
CA GLN A 12 53.22 -12.60 50.27
C GLN A 12 54.49 -12.71 49.38
N GLY A 13 54.91 -11.56 48.81
CA GLY A 13 56.24 -11.28 48.21
C GLY A 13 56.19 -10.44 46.90
N LEU A 14 55.95 -9.12 46.94
CA LEU A 14 56.93 -8.00 46.95
C LEU A 14 57.70 -7.69 45.63
N ARG A 15 57.19 -6.67 44.93
CA ARG A 15 57.78 -5.51 44.18
C ARG A 15 59.23 -5.53 43.61
N ALA A 16 59.32 -5.21 42.32
CA ALA A 16 60.09 -4.12 41.66
C ALA A 16 59.65 -4.10 40.18
N GLY A 17 59.33 -3.02 39.46
CA GLY A 17 59.95 -1.70 39.34
C GLY A 17 60.55 -1.60 37.93
N GLY A 18 59.94 -0.83 37.00
CA GLY A 18 60.56 -0.52 35.69
C GLY A 18 59.56 -0.42 34.53
N ALA A 19 59.57 0.71 33.84
CA ALA A 19 58.57 1.14 32.86
C ALA A 19 59.14 1.25 31.43
N LEU A 20 58.24 1.15 30.44
CA LEU A 20 58.26 1.75 29.07
C LEU A 20 59.31 1.31 28.01
N LEU A 21 58.85 0.63 26.94
CA LEU A 21 58.67 1.10 25.53
C LEU A 21 58.64 -0.09 24.52
N PRO A 22 57.97 0.04 23.35
CA PRO A 22 57.68 -1.06 22.41
C PRO A 22 58.74 -1.19 21.31
N ASP A 23 59.08 -2.43 20.96
CA ASP A 23 60.07 -2.74 19.92
C ASP A 23 59.47 -2.83 18.50
N ARG A 24 60.27 -2.37 17.54
CA ARG A 24 60.01 -2.19 16.10
C ARG A 24 60.29 -3.48 15.27
N PRO A 25 59.91 -3.53 13.98
CA PRO A 25 59.66 -4.77 13.23
C PRO A 25 60.90 -5.39 12.58
N ARG A 26 60.82 -6.68 12.22
CA ARG A 26 61.84 -7.44 11.48
C ARG A 26 61.58 -7.47 9.95
N PRO A 27 62.62 -7.67 9.12
CA PRO A 27 62.64 -7.30 7.71
C PRO A 27 62.20 -8.40 6.73
N GLU A 28 61.79 -8.00 5.53
CA GLU A 28 61.48 -8.84 4.38
C GLU A 28 62.74 -9.37 3.66
N PRO A 29 62.62 -10.47 2.89
CA PRO A 29 63.52 -10.77 1.79
C PRO A 29 62.86 -10.58 0.40
N GLY A 30 63.43 -9.66 -0.37
CA GLY A 30 63.83 -9.78 -1.78
C GLY A 30 62.82 -10.29 -2.83
N GLY A 31 62.40 -9.39 -3.72
CA GLY A 31 61.70 -9.72 -4.97
C GLY A 31 62.62 -10.01 -6.16
N ASP A 32 62.01 -10.55 -7.22
CA ASP A 32 62.57 -10.63 -8.58
C ASP A 32 61.58 -9.95 -9.57
N PRO A 33 62.05 -9.23 -10.62
CA PRO A 33 61.32 -8.16 -11.27
C PRO A 33 60.73 -8.58 -12.63
N HIS A 34 59.42 -8.66 -12.72
CA HIS A 34 58.72 -8.47 -13.99
C HIS A 34 57.45 -7.64 -13.78
N GLN A 35 57.62 -6.31 -13.89
CA GLN A 35 56.52 -5.37 -14.01
C GLN A 35 55.99 -5.36 -15.44
N GLY A 36 54.66 -5.40 -15.56
CA GLY A 36 53.92 -5.06 -16.77
C GLY A 36 52.47 -4.79 -16.40
N HIS A 37 52.08 -3.51 -16.37
CA HIS A 37 50.76 -3.00 -16.01
C HIS A 37 49.58 -3.71 -16.71
N ALA A 38 48.60 -4.20 -15.93
CA ALA A 38 47.21 -4.33 -16.36
C ALA A 38 46.29 -4.02 -15.17
N GLY A 39 45.46 -2.99 -15.36
CA GLY A 39 44.76 -2.27 -14.31
C GLY A 39 43.60 -2.99 -13.63
N GLN A 40 43.38 -2.60 -12.37
CA GLN A 40 42.09 -2.32 -11.73
C GLN A 40 40.81 -2.91 -12.36
N LEU A 41 40.65 -4.23 -12.35
CA LEU A 41 39.37 -4.90 -12.59
C LEU A 41 38.98 -6.08 -11.63
N PRO A 42 39.44 -6.22 -10.36
CA PRO A 42 38.93 -7.30 -9.51
C PRO A 42 37.73 -6.94 -8.61
N GLN A 43 37.43 -5.65 -8.33
CA GLN A 43 36.42 -5.30 -7.32
C GLN A 43 34.97 -5.34 -7.85
N VAL A 44 34.73 -4.92 -9.09
CA VAL A 44 33.39 -4.99 -9.71
C VAL A 44 32.95 -6.44 -9.93
N GLN A 45 33.88 -7.32 -10.32
CA GLN A 45 33.60 -8.75 -10.47
C GLN A 45 33.37 -9.47 -9.14
N ARG A 46 34.00 -9.03 -8.04
CA ARG A 46 33.70 -9.55 -6.69
C ARG A 46 32.31 -9.12 -6.21
N GLY A 47 31.91 -7.88 -6.51
CA GLY A 47 30.55 -7.40 -6.25
C GLY A 47 29.48 -8.17 -7.04
N LEU A 48 29.70 -8.40 -8.34
CA LEU A 48 28.77 -9.16 -9.18
C LEU A 48 28.66 -10.64 -8.78
N ARG A 49 29.76 -11.28 -8.33
CA ARG A 49 29.72 -12.66 -7.79
C ARG A 49 29.09 -12.74 -6.40
N ALA A 50 29.12 -11.68 -5.61
CA ALA A 50 28.37 -11.60 -4.35
C ALA A 50 26.86 -11.45 -4.63
N ILE A 51 26.47 -10.64 -5.61
CA ILE A 51 25.08 -10.49 -6.07
C ILE A 51 24.55 -11.81 -6.64
N SER A 52 25.33 -12.55 -7.45
CA SER A 52 24.88 -13.84 -8.01
C SER A 52 24.74 -14.94 -6.95
N ARG A 53 25.53 -14.91 -5.86
CA ARG A 53 25.41 -15.88 -4.74
C ARG A 53 24.23 -15.59 -3.83
N VAL A 54 23.77 -14.35 -3.75
CA VAL A 54 22.58 -13.97 -2.96
C VAL A 54 21.29 -14.31 -3.74
N LEU A 55 21.29 -14.15 -5.06
CA LEU A 55 20.17 -14.57 -5.91
C LEU A 55 19.95 -16.10 -5.95
N ASP A 56 20.98 -16.90 -5.62
CA ASP A 56 20.91 -18.37 -5.61
C ASP A 56 20.53 -18.97 -4.24
N GLN A 57 20.49 -18.15 -3.17
CA GLN A 57 20.08 -18.61 -1.83
C GLN A 57 18.56 -18.74 -1.66
N ASP A 58 17.76 -18.16 -2.55
CA ASP A 58 16.28 -18.20 -2.51
C ASP A 58 15.68 -19.54 -3.00
N SER A 59 16.52 -20.50 -3.45
CA SER A 59 16.08 -21.78 -4.01
C SER A 59 16.11 -22.96 -3.03
N ARG A 60 16.51 -22.77 -1.76
CA ARG A 60 16.64 -23.87 -0.79
C ARG A 60 15.45 -23.93 0.19
N PRO A 61 14.71 -25.05 0.27
CA PRO A 61 13.64 -25.18 1.24
C PRO A 61 14.21 -25.20 2.67
N VAL A 62 13.63 -24.37 3.54
CA VAL A 62 13.96 -24.28 4.96
C VAL A 62 13.69 -25.62 5.63
N ARG A 63 14.76 -26.30 6.08
CA ARG A 63 14.69 -27.58 6.79
C ARG A 63 14.16 -27.33 8.21
N GLY A 64 12.88 -27.57 8.43
CA GLY A 64 12.20 -27.40 9.71
C GLY A 64 12.81 -28.25 10.83
N ARG A 65 13.06 -27.63 11.99
CA ARG A 65 13.39 -28.34 13.23
C ARG A 65 12.21 -29.22 13.62
N ARG A 66 12.42 -30.54 13.68
CA ARG A 66 11.45 -31.52 14.19
C ARG A 66 11.22 -31.26 15.68
N PHE A 67 10.09 -30.65 16.03
CA PHE A 67 9.48 -30.88 17.34
C PHE A 67 8.75 -32.22 17.29
N LEU A 68 9.16 -33.15 18.16
CA LEU A 68 8.54 -34.45 18.33
C LEU A 68 7.12 -34.27 18.88
N ALA A 69 6.12 -34.29 18.01
CA ALA A 69 4.73 -34.42 18.40
C ALA A 69 4.43 -35.88 18.75
N ARG A 70 3.96 -36.13 19.98
CA ARG A 70 3.37 -37.42 20.39
C ARG A 70 2.19 -37.78 19.46
N PRO A 71 2.01 -39.05 19.07
CA PRO A 71 0.88 -39.44 18.25
C PRO A 71 -0.41 -39.39 19.08
N VAL A 72 -1.39 -38.62 18.61
CA VAL A 72 -2.78 -38.70 19.05
C VAL A 72 -3.43 -39.82 18.25
N LEU A 73 -3.94 -40.85 18.95
CA LEU A 73 -4.70 -41.95 18.32
C LEU A 73 -5.97 -41.42 17.62
N PRO A 74 -6.35 -41.98 16.46
CA PRO A 74 -7.64 -41.70 15.85
C PRO A 74 -8.76 -42.47 16.58
N PRO A 75 -9.96 -41.89 16.77
CA PRO A 75 -11.12 -42.65 17.21
C PRO A 75 -11.67 -43.53 16.07
N GLY A 76 -12.09 -44.73 16.46
CA GLY A 76 -12.40 -45.85 15.59
C GLY A 76 -13.62 -45.71 14.68
N ARG A 77 -13.63 -46.60 13.67
CA ARG A 77 -14.73 -46.83 12.73
C ARG A 77 -15.90 -47.55 13.41
N GLY A 78 -17.12 -47.15 13.03
CA GLY A 78 -18.38 -47.89 13.22
C GLY A 78 -19.35 -47.57 12.06
N PRO A 79 -20.32 -48.45 11.73
CA PRO A 79 -20.46 -48.96 10.36
C PRO A 79 -21.60 -48.36 9.51
N LYS A 80 -21.33 -48.41 8.19
CA LYS A 80 -22.20 -48.71 7.03
C LYS A 80 -23.71 -48.48 7.16
N HIS A 81 -24.25 -47.66 6.26
CA HIS A 81 -25.52 -47.95 5.60
C HIS A 81 -25.44 -47.72 4.09
N LEU A 82 -25.75 -48.78 3.35
CA LEU A 82 -26.03 -48.82 1.92
C LEU A 82 -27.38 -48.17 1.61
N ARG A 83 -27.45 -47.52 0.43
CA ARG A 83 -28.58 -47.50 -0.55
C ARG A 83 -28.07 -46.67 -1.75
N SER A 84 -27.74 -47.24 -2.92
CA SER A 84 -28.53 -47.95 -3.95
C SER A 84 -29.42 -47.04 -4.80
N SER A 85 -29.30 -47.22 -6.12
CA SER A 85 -30.10 -46.70 -7.24
C SER A 85 -29.88 -45.22 -7.58
N GLY A 86 -29.69 -44.80 -8.82
CA GLY A 86 -29.84 -45.47 -10.12
C GLY A 86 -30.41 -44.45 -11.10
N GLN A 87 -30.00 -44.55 -12.38
CA GLN A 87 -30.71 -44.02 -13.57
C GLN A 87 -30.75 -42.47 -13.71
N ASP A 88 -30.66 -41.82 -14.86
CA ASP A 88 -30.57 -42.20 -16.27
C ASP A 88 -30.05 -40.99 -17.08
N ARG A 89 -29.34 -41.26 -18.18
CA ARG A 89 -29.21 -40.40 -19.38
C ARG A 89 -30.47 -40.65 -20.26
N PRO A 90 -30.87 -39.83 -21.28
CA PRO A 90 -29.98 -39.28 -22.32
C PRO A 90 -30.42 -38.01 -23.11
N GLN A 91 -29.45 -37.51 -23.92
CA GLN A 91 -29.48 -37.01 -25.32
C GLN A 91 -30.54 -36.04 -25.90
N ALA A 92 -30.01 -35.14 -26.77
CA ALA A 92 -30.45 -34.72 -28.13
C ALA A 92 -30.40 -33.17 -28.28
N ALA A 93 -29.70 -32.50 -29.20
CA ALA A 93 -29.42 -32.63 -30.65
C ALA A 93 -30.33 -31.74 -31.54
N GLY A 94 -29.69 -30.91 -32.40
CA GLY A 94 -30.24 -30.29 -33.63
C GLY A 94 -31.00 -28.97 -33.44
N GLY A 95 -30.94 -27.96 -34.33
CA GLY A 95 -30.27 -27.77 -35.62
C GLY A 95 -30.89 -26.58 -36.37
N ARG A 96 -30.15 -26.04 -37.38
CA ARG A 96 -30.58 -25.23 -38.56
C ARG A 96 -31.29 -23.88 -38.26
N GLY A 97 -31.05 -22.77 -38.95
CA GLY A 97 -30.74 -22.52 -40.36
C GLY A 97 -31.87 -21.66 -40.93
N GLY A 98 -31.59 -20.43 -41.38
CA GLY A 98 -32.59 -19.55 -41.98
C GLY A 98 -31.96 -18.25 -42.51
N ARG A 99 -32.06 -18.04 -43.82
CA ARG A 99 -31.50 -16.97 -44.65
C ARG A 99 -32.68 -16.19 -45.28
N LEU A 100 -32.37 -15.10 -46.01
CA LEU A 100 -33.22 -14.27 -46.91
C LEU A 100 -33.84 -13.03 -46.21
N HIS A 101 -33.93 -11.80 -46.74
CA HIS A 101 -33.84 -11.13 -48.06
C HIS A 101 -33.22 -9.72 -47.83
N GLU A 102 -32.36 -9.10 -48.66
CA GLU A 102 -32.47 -8.59 -50.05
C GLU A 102 -33.38 -7.34 -50.25
N SER A 103 -32.78 -6.15 -50.42
CA SER A 103 -33.09 -5.09 -51.43
C SER A 103 -32.03 -3.96 -51.32
N LYS A 104 -31.24 -3.67 -52.38
CA LYS A 104 -31.42 -2.60 -53.42
C LYS A 104 -31.75 -1.23 -52.81
N GLY A 105 -31.11 -0.10 -53.09
CA GLY A 105 -30.15 0.35 -54.11
C GLY A 105 -30.19 1.90 -54.14
N GLY A 106 -29.25 2.55 -54.85
CA GLY A 106 -29.30 3.98 -55.23
C GLY A 106 -28.40 4.90 -54.38
N SER A 107 -27.22 5.31 -54.83
CA SER A 107 -26.91 6.39 -55.79
C SER A 107 -27.08 7.83 -55.23
N SER A 108 -25.93 8.51 -55.11
CA SER A 108 -25.63 9.95 -54.96
C SER A 108 -26.49 10.92 -55.82
N PRO A 109 -26.42 12.28 -55.69
CA PRO A 109 -25.31 13.10 -55.18
C PRO A 109 -25.67 14.33 -54.30
N ALA A 110 -24.60 14.99 -53.85
CA ALA A 110 -24.53 16.29 -53.20
C ALA A 110 -25.14 17.47 -54.00
N PRO A 111 -25.47 18.58 -53.33
CA PRO A 111 -25.52 19.90 -53.96
C PRO A 111 -24.37 20.83 -53.50
N LEU A 112 -23.94 21.61 -54.48
CA LEU A 112 -22.94 22.67 -54.47
C LEU A 112 -23.37 23.90 -53.63
N GLY A 113 -22.37 24.62 -53.11
CA GLY A 113 -22.52 26.02 -52.65
C GLY A 113 -22.62 27.02 -53.81
N PRO A 114 -23.03 28.27 -53.53
CA PRO A 114 -22.13 29.42 -53.66
C PRO A 114 -22.33 30.42 -52.50
N GLY A 115 -21.32 31.08 -51.93
CA GLY A 115 -20.55 32.19 -52.48
C GLY A 115 -20.22 33.18 -51.33
N PRO A 116 -19.19 34.04 -51.43
CA PRO A 116 -18.64 34.77 -50.30
C PRO A 116 -19.35 36.12 -50.07
N GLY A 117 -19.81 36.35 -48.83
CA GLY A 117 -20.47 37.58 -48.40
C GLY A 117 -19.60 38.43 -47.47
N ARG A 118 -19.00 39.48 -48.04
CA ARG A 118 -18.64 40.80 -47.49
C ARG A 118 -18.31 40.95 -45.98
N LEU A 119 -17.05 41.30 -45.73
CA LEU A 119 -16.60 42.07 -44.57
C LEU A 119 -17.09 43.53 -44.65
N PRO A 120 -17.51 44.14 -43.53
CA PRO A 120 -17.50 45.60 -43.39
C PRO A 120 -16.19 46.10 -42.76
N SER A 121 -15.78 47.24 -43.29
CA SER A 121 -14.58 48.04 -43.09
C SER A 121 -14.39 48.64 -41.69
N ARG A 122 -13.11 48.80 -41.34
CA ARG A 122 -12.56 49.71 -40.32
C ARG A 122 -12.75 51.18 -40.70
N SER A 123 -13.10 51.99 -39.72
CA SER A 123 -12.74 53.43 -39.57
C SER A 123 -13.42 53.96 -38.29
N ALA A 124 -12.94 54.92 -37.51
CA ALA A 124 -11.64 55.45 -37.10
C ALA A 124 -11.96 56.44 -35.94
N HIS A 125 -11.09 56.53 -34.94
CA HIS A 125 -10.84 57.59 -33.94
C HIS A 125 -11.94 58.58 -33.44
N GLY A 126 -12.05 58.68 -32.11
CA GLY A 126 -12.54 59.87 -31.37
C GLY A 126 -12.56 59.63 -29.84
N PRO A 127 -12.09 60.55 -28.97
CA PRO A 127 -11.61 60.19 -27.63
C PRO A 127 -12.56 60.54 -26.46
N LEU A 128 -12.18 60.06 -25.27
CA LEU A 128 -12.49 60.53 -23.91
C LEU A 128 -13.67 59.91 -23.11
N ARG A 129 -13.26 59.39 -21.94
CA ARG A 129 -13.96 59.38 -20.65
C ARG A 129 -15.31 58.65 -20.61
N GLY A 130 -15.23 57.33 -20.47
CA GLY A 130 -16.28 56.52 -19.85
C GLY A 130 -15.73 55.89 -18.57
N THR A 131 -16.28 56.27 -17.42
CA THR A 131 -16.07 55.61 -16.14
C THR A 131 -16.35 54.12 -16.29
N VAL A 132 -15.34 53.27 -16.10
CA VAL A 132 -15.56 51.83 -16.02
C VAL A 132 -16.42 51.59 -14.79
N PRO A 133 -17.64 51.01 -14.91
CA PRO A 133 -18.38 50.63 -13.73
C PRO A 133 -17.58 49.52 -13.05
N VAL A 134 -16.99 49.84 -11.89
CA VAL A 134 -16.36 48.85 -11.02
C VAL A 134 -17.48 47.93 -10.55
N ARG A 135 -17.66 46.81 -11.27
CA ARG A 135 -18.57 45.75 -10.85
C ARG A 135 -18.12 45.29 -9.47
N PRO A 136 -19.00 45.28 -8.45
CA PRO A 136 -18.62 44.79 -7.14
C PRO A 136 -18.10 43.36 -7.26
N LEU A 137 -16.94 43.15 -6.64
CA LEU A 137 -16.19 41.90 -6.53
C LEU A 137 -17.12 40.68 -6.48
N GLN A 138 -17.12 39.89 -7.56
CA GLN A 138 -17.71 38.55 -7.61
C GLN A 138 -16.87 37.53 -6.81
N ARG A 139 -16.46 37.87 -5.58
CA ARG A 139 -15.83 36.92 -4.64
C ARG A 139 -16.74 35.74 -4.30
N GLY A 140 -18.05 35.87 -4.55
CA GLY A 140 -19.01 34.77 -4.43
C GLY A 140 -18.98 33.75 -5.57
N ARG A 141 -18.54 34.10 -6.79
CA ARG A 141 -18.61 33.19 -7.95
C ARG A 141 -17.55 32.11 -7.95
N ALA A 142 -16.33 32.38 -7.47
CA ALA A 142 -15.30 31.35 -7.36
C ALA A 142 -15.62 30.33 -6.26
N VAL A 143 -16.22 30.79 -5.16
CA VAL A 143 -16.72 29.91 -4.07
C VAL A 143 -17.96 29.15 -4.54
N GLN A 144 -18.89 29.80 -5.25
CA GLN A 144 -20.04 29.11 -5.87
C GLN A 144 -19.62 28.16 -6.99
N GLN A 145 -18.59 28.44 -7.78
CA GLN A 145 -18.04 27.52 -8.78
C GLN A 145 -17.29 26.36 -8.14
N ALA A 146 -16.57 26.56 -7.03
CA ALA A 146 -15.94 25.48 -6.27
C ALA A 146 -16.99 24.57 -5.60
N LEU A 147 -18.09 25.14 -5.08
CA LEU A 147 -19.23 24.39 -4.55
C LEU A 147 -20.06 23.73 -5.66
N GLN A 148 -20.19 24.36 -6.83
CA GLN A 148 -20.81 23.77 -8.03
C GLN A 148 -19.94 22.68 -8.63
N PHE A 149 -18.61 22.71 -8.50
CA PHE A 149 -17.73 21.62 -8.92
C PHE A 149 -17.92 20.38 -8.02
N GLN A 150 -18.20 20.58 -6.72
CA GLN A 150 -18.66 19.49 -5.85
C GLN A 150 -20.06 18.99 -6.20
N GLY A 151 -20.96 19.84 -6.73
CA GLY A 151 -22.31 19.46 -7.16
C GLY A 151 -22.42 18.89 -8.59
N SER A 152 -21.43 19.15 -9.45
CA SER A 152 -21.40 18.81 -10.89
C SER A 152 -20.88 17.40 -11.16
N LEU A 153 -20.24 16.77 -10.17
CA LEU A 153 -19.83 15.36 -10.21
C LEU A 153 -20.95 14.40 -9.80
N ARG A 154 -22.22 14.74 -10.07
CA ARG A 154 -23.27 13.72 -10.16
C ARG A 154 -23.21 13.17 -11.58
N PRO A 155 -22.51 12.04 -11.85
CA PRO A 155 -22.67 11.42 -13.14
C PRO A 155 -24.13 11.02 -13.28
N MET A 156 -24.67 11.46 -14.40
CA MET A 156 -25.78 10.87 -15.12
C MET A 156 -25.53 9.36 -15.28
N VAL A 157 -25.81 8.60 -14.23
CA VAL A 157 -26.07 7.16 -14.23
C VAL A 157 -27.44 6.97 -13.59
N SER A 158 -28.42 7.11 -14.48
CA SER A 158 -29.71 6.41 -14.59
C SER A 158 -30.09 5.39 -13.50
N PRO A 159 -31.40 5.24 -13.23
CA PRO A 159 -32.05 4.91 -11.95
C PRO A 159 -31.94 3.45 -11.46
N LEU A 160 -30.86 2.74 -11.76
CA LEU A 160 -30.64 1.35 -11.36
C LEU A 160 -29.87 1.19 -10.05
N PHE A 161 -29.21 2.24 -9.57
CA PHE A 161 -28.59 2.27 -8.25
C PHE A 161 -29.13 3.45 -7.47
N ASP A 162 -30.08 3.16 -6.59
CA ASP A 162 -30.50 4.10 -5.56
C ASP A 162 -29.27 4.42 -4.70
N ALA A 163 -28.85 5.69 -4.71
CA ALA A 163 -27.71 6.16 -3.92
C ALA A 163 -27.87 5.83 -2.42
N SER A 164 -29.12 5.66 -1.97
CA SER A 164 -29.50 5.19 -0.64
C SER A 164 -29.03 3.76 -0.32
N LEU A 165 -28.92 2.87 -1.31
CA LEU A 165 -28.45 1.49 -1.12
C LEU A 165 -26.95 1.33 -1.39
N PHE A 166 -26.38 2.14 -2.28
CA PHE A 166 -24.97 2.01 -2.68
C PHE A 166 -24.00 2.27 -1.51
N LEU A 167 -24.17 3.39 -0.78
CA LEU A 167 -23.30 3.71 0.36
C LEU A 167 -23.31 2.64 1.47
N PRO A 168 -24.47 2.19 1.98
CA PRO A 168 -24.47 1.14 3.00
C PRO A 168 -23.93 -0.19 2.46
N ALA A 169 -24.20 -0.54 1.19
CA ALA A 169 -23.62 -1.73 0.58
C ALA A 169 -22.08 -1.66 0.53
N ALA A 170 -21.51 -0.51 0.16
CA ALA A 170 -20.07 -0.30 0.17
C ALA A 170 -19.48 -0.40 1.58
N GLY A 171 -20.12 0.21 2.57
CA GLY A 171 -19.71 0.11 3.97
C GLY A 171 -19.72 -1.34 4.48
N LEU A 172 -20.79 -2.09 4.21
CA LEU A 172 -20.92 -3.50 4.57
C LEU A 172 -19.86 -4.36 3.88
N LEU A 173 -19.59 -4.12 2.60
CA LEU A 173 -18.52 -4.78 1.87
C LEU A 173 -17.15 -4.47 2.50
N GLY A 174 -16.92 -3.22 2.90
CA GLY A 174 -15.71 -2.81 3.62
C GLY A 174 -15.55 -3.53 4.95
N LEU A 175 -16.63 -3.74 5.71
CA LEU A 175 -16.58 -4.54 6.94
C LEU A 175 -16.13 -5.99 6.68
N VAL A 176 -16.64 -6.61 5.61
CA VAL A 176 -16.25 -7.97 5.20
C VAL A 176 -14.77 -8.02 4.81
N TRP A 177 -14.31 -7.07 3.99
CA TRP A 177 -12.89 -6.95 3.64
C TRP A 177 -12.01 -6.59 4.84
N GLY A 178 -12.54 -5.89 5.85
CA GLY A 178 -11.85 -5.62 7.11
C GLY A 178 -11.64 -6.88 7.96
N SER A 179 -12.63 -7.78 7.97
CA SER A 179 -12.47 -9.10 8.60
C SER A 179 -11.40 -9.93 7.88
N PHE A 180 -11.35 -9.88 6.55
CA PHE A 180 -10.28 -10.49 5.77
C PHE A 180 -8.91 -9.82 6.02
N ALA A 181 -8.87 -8.49 6.16
CA ALA A 181 -7.65 -7.75 6.48
C ALA A 181 -7.02 -8.22 7.79
N ASN A 182 -7.83 -8.49 8.83
CA ASN A 182 -7.34 -9.08 10.08
C ASN A 182 -6.59 -10.41 9.85
N VAL A 183 -7.07 -11.25 8.93
CA VAL A 183 -6.39 -12.50 8.57
C VAL A 183 -5.05 -12.21 7.90
N LEU A 184 -5.00 -11.29 6.94
CA LEU A 184 -3.76 -10.92 6.24
C LEU A 184 -2.72 -10.34 7.20
N ILE A 185 -3.11 -9.38 8.03
CA ILE A 185 -2.20 -8.70 8.97
C ILE A 185 -1.61 -9.71 9.96
N HIS A 186 -2.40 -10.69 10.41
CA HIS A 186 -1.91 -11.71 11.32
C HIS A 186 -1.00 -12.75 10.65
N ARG A 187 -1.42 -13.31 9.51
CA ARG A 187 -0.81 -14.53 8.93
C ARG A 187 0.34 -14.25 7.98
N LEU A 188 0.25 -13.17 7.20
CA LEU A 188 1.21 -12.89 6.13
C LEU A 188 2.64 -12.65 6.67
N PRO A 189 2.84 -11.89 7.77
CA PRO A 189 4.16 -11.73 8.40
C PRO A 189 4.75 -13.04 8.93
N ARG A 190 3.89 -14.00 9.30
CA ARG A 190 4.27 -15.30 9.86
C ARG A 190 4.49 -16.37 8.79
N GLY A 191 4.28 -16.05 7.51
CA GLY A 191 4.35 -17.00 6.42
C GLY A 191 3.27 -18.08 6.47
N GLU A 192 2.19 -17.86 7.21
CA GLU A 192 1.07 -18.79 7.34
C GLU A 192 0.13 -18.70 6.14
N SER A 193 -0.57 -19.80 5.85
CA SER A 193 -1.56 -19.82 4.76
C SER A 193 -2.79 -18.96 5.11
N VAL A 194 -3.21 -18.13 4.16
CA VAL A 194 -4.39 -17.25 4.28
C VAL A 194 -5.69 -18.05 4.15
N VAL A 195 -5.65 -19.22 3.48
CA VAL A 195 -6.84 -20.02 3.16
C VAL A 195 -7.12 -21.08 4.22
N SER A 196 -6.09 -21.76 4.74
CA SER A 196 -6.26 -22.85 5.69
C SER A 196 -5.18 -22.83 6.78
N PRO A 197 -5.51 -23.20 8.03
CA PRO A 197 -6.82 -23.58 8.55
C PRO A 197 -7.77 -22.37 8.75
N GLY A 198 -9.07 -22.63 8.97
CA GLY A 198 -10.04 -21.59 9.32
C GLY A 198 -9.74 -20.88 10.65
N SER A 199 -10.44 -19.77 10.91
CA SER A 199 -10.28 -18.97 12.13
C SER A 199 -10.65 -19.78 13.39
N ARG A 200 -9.83 -19.64 14.43
CA ARG A 200 -9.97 -20.37 15.69
C ARG A 200 -9.65 -19.47 16.88
N CYS A 201 -10.20 -19.80 18.04
CA CYS A 201 -9.83 -19.11 19.27
C CYS A 201 -8.38 -19.45 19.66
N PRO A 202 -7.52 -18.48 19.99
CA PRO A 202 -6.13 -18.75 20.39
C PRO A 202 -6.01 -19.46 21.75
N ALA A 203 -7.02 -19.34 22.62
CA ALA A 203 -6.98 -19.93 23.97
C ALA A 203 -7.50 -21.38 24.02
N CYS A 204 -8.64 -21.66 23.38
CA CYS A 204 -9.27 -22.99 23.42
C CYS A 204 -9.21 -23.77 22.09
N ALA A 205 -8.61 -23.19 21.04
CA ALA A 205 -8.54 -23.76 19.68
C ALA A 205 -9.89 -24.07 19.01
N ALA A 206 -11.02 -23.75 19.65
CA ALA A 206 -12.36 -23.97 19.11
C ALA A 206 -12.51 -23.23 17.77
N PRO A 207 -13.11 -23.88 16.75
CA PRO A 207 -13.35 -23.25 15.46
C PRO A 207 -14.38 -22.13 15.59
N ILE A 208 -14.14 -21.01 14.91
CA ILE A 208 -15.08 -19.89 14.87
C ILE A 208 -16.13 -20.19 13.80
N ARG A 209 -17.41 -20.23 14.21
CA ARG A 209 -18.54 -20.47 13.30
C ARG A 209 -18.74 -19.27 12.37
N TRP A 210 -19.31 -19.48 11.19
CA TRP A 210 -19.48 -18.42 10.18
C TRP A 210 -20.21 -17.18 10.73
N PHE A 211 -21.27 -17.35 11.53
CA PHE A 211 -22.02 -16.23 12.13
C PHE A 211 -21.28 -15.52 13.27
N GLN A 212 -20.27 -16.17 13.86
CA GLN A 212 -19.37 -15.53 14.83
C GLN A 212 -18.28 -14.71 14.13
N ASN A 213 -18.19 -14.81 12.80
CA ASN A 213 -17.28 -14.03 11.97
C ASN A 213 -17.99 -12.86 11.26
N VAL A 214 -19.23 -12.54 11.63
CA VAL A 214 -19.94 -11.37 11.12
C VAL A 214 -19.30 -10.11 11.70
N PRO A 215 -18.66 -9.25 10.87
CA PRO A 215 -17.86 -8.13 11.34
C PRO A 215 -18.66 -7.19 12.25
N LEU A 216 -18.03 -6.65 13.31
CA LEU A 216 -18.58 -5.81 14.37
C LEU A 216 -19.71 -6.45 15.20
N LEU A 217 -20.74 -6.97 14.54
CA LEU A 217 -21.95 -7.51 15.16
C LEU A 217 -21.64 -8.71 16.04
N SER A 218 -20.79 -9.64 15.57
CA SER A 218 -20.44 -10.81 16.38
C SER A 218 -19.67 -10.42 17.64
N TRP A 219 -18.77 -9.44 17.55
CA TRP A 219 -18.00 -8.96 18.69
C TRP A 219 -18.92 -8.29 19.73
N VAL A 220 -19.85 -7.44 19.30
CA VAL A 220 -20.83 -6.80 20.18
C VAL A 220 -21.76 -7.84 20.82
N ALA A 221 -22.32 -8.76 20.03
CA ALA A 221 -23.21 -9.81 20.52
C ALA A 221 -22.53 -10.73 21.54
N LEU A 222 -21.24 -11.03 21.33
CA LEU A 222 -20.43 -11.83 22.25
C LEU A 222 -19.83 -11.01 23.42
N ARG A 223 -20.09 -9.70 23.47
CA ARG A 223 -19.54 -8.75 24.45
C ARG A 223 -18.00 -8.81 24.52
N GLY A 224 -17.37 -8.92 23.35
CA GLY A 224 -15.92 -9.00 23.19
C GLY A 224 -15.27 -10.23 23.82
N ARG A 225 -15.98 -11.37 23.92
CA ARG A 225 -15.46 -12.61 24.54
C ARG A 225 -15.67 -13.81 23.63
N CYS A 226 -14.79 -14.81 23.73
CA CYS A 226 -14.97 -16.06 23.02
C CYS A 226 -16.29 -16.75 23.46
N ALA A 227 -17.04 -17.29 22.50
CA ALA A 227 -18.28 -17.99 22.77
C ALA A 227 -18.09 -19.29 23.60
N SER A 228 -16.94 -19.95 23.47
CA SER A 228 -16.65 -21.23 24.14
C SER A 228 -15.93 -21.05 25.47
N CYS A 229 -14.81 -20.32 25.49
CA CYS A 229 -13.95 -20.20 26.68
C CYS A 229 -14.02 -18.84 27.39
N ARG A 230 -14.83 -17.90 26.91
CA ARG A 230 -15.02 -16.54 27.47
C ARG A 230 -13.77 -15.66 27.59
N THR A 231 -12.62 -16.11 27.06
CA THR A 231 -11.40 -15.30 26.94
C THR A 231 -11.71 -14.01 26.15
N PRO A 232 -11.22 -12.84 26.59
CA PRO A 232 -11.45 -11.58 25.89
C PRO A 232 -10.87 -11.60 24.47
N ILE A 233 -11.61 -11.02 23.53
CA ILE A 233 -11.21 -10.80 22.14
C ILE A 233 -10.72 -9.35 22.03
N SER A 234 -9.50 -9.18 21.51
CA SER A 234 -8.88 -7.85 21.38
C SER A 234 -9.78 -6.87 20.60
N PRO A 235 -9.93 -5.61 21.06
CA PRO A 235 -10.70 -4.59 20.35
C PRO A 235 -10.06 -4.20 19.01
N ARG A 236 -8.82 -4.62 18.75
CA ARG A 236 -8.17 -4.43 17.45
C ARG A 236 -8.99 -4.98 16.29
N TYR A 237 -9.57 -6.17 16.44
CA TYR A 237 -10.33 -6.83 15.37
C TYR A 237 -11.50 -5.95 14.88
N PRO A 238 -12.45 -5.54 15.76
CA PRO A 238 -13.53 -4.66 15.33
C PRO A 238 -13.05 -3.27 14.91
N LEU A 239 -11.94 -2.75 15.44
CA LEU A 239 -11.39 -1.47 14.97
C LEU A 239 -10.89 -1.52 13.53
N VAL A 240 -10.21 -2.59 13.14
CA VAL A 240 -9.77 -2.80 11.74
C VAL A 240 -10.97 -2.98 10.82
N GLU A 241 -11.99 -3.72 11.25
CA GLU A 241 -13.25 -3.88 10.51
C GLU A 241 -13.94 -2.53 10.30
N ALA A 242 -14.12 -1.74 11.35
CA ALA A 242 -14.72 -0.41 11.28
C ALA A 242 -13.91 0.55 10.42
N ALA A 243 -12.58 0.55 10.54
CA ALA A 243 -11.70 1.37 9.70
C ALA A 243 -11.85 1.03 8.22
N MET A 244 -11.90 -0.26 7.87
CA MET A 244 -12.11 -0.68 6.47
C MET A 244 -13.51 -0.31 5.96
N GLY A 245 -14.54 -0.54 6.77
CA GLY A 245 -15.91 -0.10 6.47
C GLY A 245 -15.99 1.40 6.20
N GLY A 246 -15.34 2.20 7.05
CA GLY A 246 -15.23 3.65 6.89
C GLY A 246 -14.48 4.08 5.63
N LEU A 247 -13.37 3.41 5.29
CA LEU A 247 -12.60 3.70 4.07
C LEU A 247 -13.41 3.37 2.80
N PHE A 248 -14.09 2.23 2.76
CA PHE A 248 -14.96 1.87 1.63
C PHE A 248 -16.12 2.85 1.48
N LEU A 249 -16.76 3.23 2.59
CA LEU A 249 -17.81 4.24 2.60
C LEU A 249 -17.29 5.60 2.09
N ALA A 250 -16.07 6.00 2.51
CA ALA A 250 -15.43 7.23 2.03
C ALA A 250 -15.17 7.18 0.52
N CYS A 251 -14.67 6.06 -0.02
CA CYS A 251 -14.49 5.88 -1.45
C CYS A 251 -15.83 5.88 -2.21
N ALA A 252 -16.88 5.29 -1.67
CA ALA A 252 -18.23 5.32 -2.24
C ALA A 252 -18.81 6.73 -2.27
N ALA A 253 -18.63 7.49 -1.17
CA ALA A 253 -19.09 8.88 -1.08
C ALA A 253 -18.29 9.82 -2.01
N ALA A 254 -16.98 9.61 -2.13
CA ALA A 254 -16.10 10.47 -2.94
C ALA A 254 -16.24 10.23 -4.44
N PHE A 255 -16.43 8.98 -4.87
CA PHE A 255 -16.36 8.61 -6.30
C PHE A 255 -17.67 8.05 -6.87
N GLY A 256 -18.71 7.87 -6.06
CA GLY A 256 -20.00 7.33 -6.49
C GLY A 256 -19.94 5.87 -6.99
N PRO A 257 -21.00 5.35 -7.61
CA PRO A 257 -21.04 4.00 -8.19
C PRO A 257 -20.22 3.94 -9.48
N SER A 258 -18.90 3.94 -9.34
CA SER A 258 -17.94 3.96 -10.45
C SER A 258 -16.77 2.99 -10.22
N PRO A 259 -16.03 2.59 -11.28
CA PRO A 259 -14.80 1.81 -11.13
C PRO A 259 -13.78 2.49 -10.22
N ALA A 260 -13.74 3.83 -10.23
CA ALA A 260 -12.88 4.62 -9.37
C ALA A 260 -13.15 4.36 -7.88
N SER A 261 -14.42 4.18 -7.48
CA SER A 261 -14.75 3.81 -6.10
C SER A 261 -14.16 2.47 -5.68
N ALA A 262 -14.30 1.45 -6.54
CA ALA A 262 -13.73 0.12 -6.28
C ALA A 262 -12.20 0.14 -6.24
N ILE A 263 -11.55 0.90 -7.13
CA ILE A 263 -10.09 1.04 -7.17
C ILE A 263 -9.58 1.81 -5.95
N GLY A 264 -10.28 2.87 -5.53
CA GLY A 264 -9.98 3.60 -4.30
C GLY A 264 -10.12 2.72 -3.05
N ALA A 265 -11.15 1.86 -3.01
CA ALA A 265 -11.36 0.90 -1.95
C ALA A 265 -10.26 -0.18 -1.92
N LEU A 266 -9.84 -0.69 -3.09
CA LEU A 266 -8.70 -1.62 -3.22
C LEU A 266 -7.39 -0.98 -2.72
N PHE A 267 -7.09 0.25 -3.15
CA PHE A 267 -5.93 0.99 -2.66
C PHE A 267 -6.00 1.16 -1.14
N SER A 268 -7.16 1.54 -0.62
CA SER A 268 -7.37 1.72 0.82
C SER A 268 -7.19 0.43 1.61
N PHE A 269 -7.66 -0.69 1.05
CA PHE A 269 -7.46 -2.02 1.60
C PHE A 269 -5.97 -2.38 1.71
N LEU A 270 -5.21 -2.20 0.62
CA LEU A 270 -3.78 -2.48 0.58
C LEU A 270 -3.01 -1.56 1.54
N ALA A 271 -3.29 -0.26 1.53
CA ALA A 271 -2.64 0.73 2.39
C ALA A 271 -2.91 0.45 3.88
N LEU A 272 -4.14 0.11 4.27
CA LEU A 272 -4.44 -0.24 5.66
C LEU A 272 -3.73 -1.54 6.08
N CYS A 273 -3.74 -2.57 5.23
CA CYS A 273 -3.05 -3.83 5.53
C CYS A 273 -1.53 -3.61 5.69
N LEU A 274 -0.89 -2.94 4.72
CA LEU A 274 0.54 -2.68 4.74
C LEU A 274 0.93 -1.78 5.91
N GLY A 275 0.16 -0.72 6.17
CA GLY A 275 0.41 0.18 7.30
C GLY A 275 0.29 -0.54 8.65
N LEU A 276 -0.72 -1.39 8.85
CA LEU A 276 -0.86 -2.13 10.12
C LEU A 276 0.18 -3.24 10.28
N ILE A 277 0.58 -3.90 9.18
CA ILE A 277 1.68 -4.87 9.22
C ILE A 277 2.99 -4.17 9.58
N ASP A 278 3.27 -3.01 8.97
CA ASP A 278 4.47 -2.23 9.26
C ASP A 278 4.49 -1.72 10.70
N LEU A 279 3.35 -1.23 11.22
CA LEU A 279 3.20 -0.78 12.60
C LEU A 279 3.56 -1.86 13.63
N GLU A 280 3.30 -3.13 13.31
CA GLU A 280 3.47 -4.25 14.25
C GLU A 280 4.75 -5.04 14.05
N HIS A 281 5.16 -5.18 12.80
CA HIS A 281 6.22 -6.10 12.40
C HIS A 281 7.37 -5.39 11.67
N GLN A 282 7.22 -4.12 11.29
CA GLN A 282 8.23 -3.32 10.58
C GLN A 282 8.74 -4.02 9.30
N ILE A 283 7.82 -4.71 8.62
CA ILE A 283 8.06 -5.39 7.35
C ILE A 283 6.94 -5.08 6.37
N LEU A 284 7.26 -5.06 5.08
CA LEU A 284 6.30 -4.82 4.01
C LEU A 284 6.30 -6.03 3.06
N PRO A 285 5.33 -6.96 3.17
CA PRO A 285 5.33 -8.21 2.42
C PRO A 285 5.23 -8.00 0.91
N ASP A 286 6.15 -8.61 0.16
CA ASP A 286 6.17 -8.58 -1.31
C ASP A 286 4.88 -9.11 -1.96
N ARG A 287 4.19 -10.02 -1.27
CA ARG A 287 2.90 -10.58 -1.68
C ARG A 287 1.77 -9.54 -1.75
N LEU A 288 1.95 -8.37 -1.12
CA LEU A 288 1.01 -7.24 -1.22
C LEU A 288 1.58 -6.11 -2.07
N THR A 289 2.86 -5.76 -1.89
CA THR A 289 3.45 -4.61 -2.58
C THR A 289 3.61 -4.85 -4.08
N LEU A 290 4.12 -6.01 -4.53
CA LEU A 290 4.36 -6.27 -5.95
C LEU A 290 3.06 -6.40 -6.76
N PRO A 291 2.06 -7.21 -6.33
CA PRO A 291 0.76 -7.20 -7.00
C PRO A 291 0.09 -5.83 -6.89
N GLY A 292 0.28 -5.12 -5.78
CA GLY A 292 -0.21 -3.76 -5.60
C GLY A 292 0.32 -2.79 -6.67
N ILE A 293 1.61 -2.84 -7.01
CA ILE A 293 2.19 -2.02 -8.08
C ILE A 293 1.52 -2.35 -9.42
N ALA A 294 1.39 -3.63 -9.75
CA ALA A 294 0.77 -4.07 -11.00
C ALA A 294 -0.70 -3.63 -11.08
N LEU A 295 -1.46 -3.81 -10.00
CA LEU A 295 -2.85 -3.37 -9.90
C LEU A 295 -2.98 -1.85 -9.99
N GLY A 296 -2.08 -1.10 -9.35
CA GLY A 296 -2.03 0.36 -9.43
C GLY A 296 -1.84 0.84 -10.86
N LEU A 297 -0.83 0.30 -11.56
CA LEU A 297 -0.56 0.62 -12.96
C LEU A 297 -1.73 0.24 -13.88
N GLY A 298 -2.30 -0.96 -13.72
CA GLY A 298 -3.46 -1.40 -14.51
C GLY A 298 -4.72 -0.61 -14.23
N SER A 299 -4.92 -0.15 -12.99
CA SER A 299 -6.10 0.62 -12.58
C SER A 299 -6.06 2.09 -13.03
N SER A 300 -4.87 2.60 -13.38
CA SER A 300 -4.66 4.00 -13.79
C SER A 300 -5.48 4.44 -15.01
N PHE A 301 -5.95 3.49 -15.83
CA PHE A 301 -6.81 3.75 -16.98
C PHE A 301 -8.28 4.04 -16.62
N PHE A 302 -8.69 3.72 -15.39
CA PHE A 302 -10.09 3.70 -14.96
C PHE A 302 -10.39 4.68 -13.83
N VAL A 303 -9.46 5.57 -13.50
CA VAL A 303 -9.55 6.50 -12.37
C VAL A 303 -9.41 7.95 -12.83
N PRO A 304 -10.13 8.91 -12.22
CA PRO A 304 -10.10 10.30 -12.63
C PRO A 304 -8.92 11.12 -12.05
N TRP A 305 -8.22 10.61 -11.02
CA TRP A 305 -7.21 11.38 -10.28
C TRP A 305 -5.77 11.24 -10.81
N THR A 306 -5.50 10.27 -11.69
CA THR A 306 -4.19 10.05 -12.29
C THR A 306 -4.33 9.61 -13.74
N THR A 307 -3.22 9.66 -14.49
CA THR A 307 -3.13 9.13 -15.85
C THR A 307 -2.14 7.96 -15.88
N PRO A 308 -2.21 7.04 -16.86
CA PRO A 308 -1.27 5.92 -16.94
C PRO A 308 0.20 6.35 -16.98
N TRP A 309 0.49 7.45 -17.69
CA TRP A 309 1.84 8.01 -17.70
C TRP A 309 2.25 8.57 -16.34
N ALA A 310 1.36 9.32 -15.66
CA ALA A 310 1.65 9.85 -14.34
C ALA A 310 1.83 8.75 -13.30
N SER A 311 1.09 7.64 -13.42
CA SER A 311 1.20 6.43 -12.59
C SER A 311 2.49 5.66 -12.84
N LEU A 312 2.89 5.47 -14.11
CA LEU A 312 4.17 4.86 -14.45
C LEU A 312 5.34 5.69 -13.92
N LEU A 313 5.31 7.00 -14.19
CA LEU A 313 6.31 7.93 -13.67
C LEU A 313 6.32 7.93 -12.14
N GLY A 314 5.15 7.88 -11.50
CA GLY A 314 5.01 7.77 -10.05
C GLY A 314 5.64 6.50 -9.50
N ALA A 315 5.41 5.35 -10.13
CA ALA A 315 5.99 4.08 -9.71
C ALA A 315 7.52 4.07 -9.87
N VAL A 316 8.02 4.57 -11.01
CA VAL A 316 9.46 4.67 -11.29
C VAL A 316 10.14 5.61 -10.30
N LEU A 317 9.60 6.83 -10.10
CA LEU A 317 10.16 7.79 -9.14
C LEU A 317 10.04 7.29 -7.71
N GLY A 318 8.93 6.63 -7.35
CA GLY A 318 8.71 6.04 -6.05
C GLY A 318 9.70 4.92 -5.71
N ALA A 319 10.18 4.19 -6.72
CA ALA A 319 11.28 3.23 -6.56
C ALA A 319 12.67 3.89 -6.61
N ALA A 320 12.88 4.79 -7.57
CA ALA A 320 14.19 5.35 -7.87
C ALA A 320 14.68 6.34 -6.79
N LEU A 321 13.81 7.23 -6.31
CA LEU A 321 14.21 8.23 -5.31
C LEU A 321 14.71 7.59 -4.01
N PRO A 322 13.98 6.64 -3.39
CA PRO A 322 14.45 6.08 -2.12
C PRO A 322 15.57 5.05 -2.34
N ALA A 323 15.62 4.36 -3.48
CA ALA A 323 16.76 3.51 -3.83
C ALA A 323 18.04 4.35 -4.04
N ALA A 324 17.95 5.52 -4.66
CA ALA A 324 19.07 6.44 -4.80
C ALA A 324 19.56 6.96 -3.44
N LEU A 325 18.63 7.27 -2.51
CA LEU A 325 18.99 7.60 -1.13
C LEU A 325 19.73 6.44 -0.45
N ILE A 326 19.21 5.21 -0.54
CA ILE A 326 19.88 4.03 0.02
C ILE A 326 21.31 3.90 -0.55
N GLY A 327 21.48 4.04 -1.87
CA GLY A 327 22.79 3.99 -2.51
C GLY A 327 23.73 5.12 -2.06
N ALA A 328 23.22 6.35 -1.95
CA ALA A 328 23.97 7.52 -1.50
C ALA A 328 24.47 7.35 -0.05
N TYR A 329 23.62 6.86 0.85
CA TYR A 329 23.98 6.65 2.25
C TYR A 329 24.81 5.39 2.48
N ALA A 330 24.73 4.40 1.59
CA ALA A 330 25.62 3.23 1.61
C ALA A 330 27.10 3.64 1.44
N LEU A 331 27.40 4.73 0.73
CA LEU A 331 28.76 5.31 0.66
C LEU A 331 29.27 5.79 2.03
N PHE A 332 28.36 6.16 2.93
CA PHE A 332 28.69 6.63 4.29
C PHE A 332 28.54 5.53 5.35
N SER A 333 28.32 4.26 4.94
CA SER A 333 28.06 3.14 5.87
C SER A 333 26.89 3.37 6.83
N VAL A 334 25.91 4.18 6.42
CA VAL A 334 24.70 4.45 7.20
C VAL A 334 23.52 3.72 6.56
N GLU A 335 22.78 2.96 7.35
CA GLU A 335 21.50 2.38 6.93
C GLU A 335 20.45 3.51 6.86
N ALA A 336 20.13 3.97 5.65
CA ALA A 336 19.20 5.08 5.46
C ALA A 336 17.72 4.68 5.56
N MET A 337 17.33 3.59 4.88
CA MET A 337 15.92 3.19 4.77
C MET A 337 15.77 1.73 4.30
N GLY A 338 14.65 1.09 4.63
CA GLY A 338 14.37 -0.29 4.24
C GLY A 338 13.93 -0.43 2.77
N TRP A 339 14.32 -1.53 2.12
CA TRP A 339 13.84 -1.87 0.78
C TRP A 339 12.33 -2.08 0.68
N GLY A 340 11.65 -2.32 1.81
CA GLY A 340 10.19 -2.36 1.87
C GLY A 340 9.56 -1.02 1.47
N ASP A 341 10.10 0.10 1.98
CA ASP A 341 9.58 1.43 1.72
C ASP A 341 9.74 1.85 0.25
N VAL A 342 10.81 1.38 -0.41
CA VAL A 342 11.02 1.54 -1.86
C VAL A 342 9.84 0.93 -2.63
N LYS A 343 9.46 -0.32 -2.30
CA LYS A 343 8.36 -1.03 -2.96
C LYS A 343 7.01 -0.39 -2.63
N LEU A 344 6.83 0.07 -1.39
CA LEU A 344 5.62 0.78 -0.99
C LEU A 344 5.46 2.11 -1.74
N LEU A 345 6.50 2.93 -1.83
CA LEU A 345 6.44 4.20 -2.56
C LEU A 345 6.21 3.99 -4.06
N ALA A 346 6.79 2.94 -4.66
CA ALA A 346 6.47 2.53 -6.01
C ALA A 346 4.98 2.17 -6.16
N MET A 347 4.41 1.43 -5.19
CA MET A 347 2.98 1.11 -5.16
C MET A 347 2.11 2.36 -5.03
N LEU A 348 2.44 3.26 -4.11
CA LEU A 348 1.73 4.54 -3.93
C LEU A 348 1.78 5.37 -5.22
N GLY A 349 2.93 5.42 -5.89
CA GLY A 349 3.10 6.07 -7.18
C GLY A 349 2.30 5.45 -8.32
N ALA A 350 2.17 4.12 -8.34
CA ALA A 350 1.33 3.43 -9.30
C ALA A 350 -0.16 3.84 -9.18
N PHE A 351 -0.68 3.96 -7.95
CA PHE A 351 -2.08 4.32 -7.70
C PHE A 351 -2.39 5.82 -7.77
N LEU A 352 -1.49 6.66 -7.27
CA LEU A 352 -1.74 8.10 -7.06
C LEU A 352 -1.01 9.00 -8.08
N GLY A 353 -0.16 8.42 -8.93
CA GLY A 353 0.74 9.16 -9.80
C GLY A 353 1.88 9.83 -9.04
N TRP A 354 2.81 10.44 -9.78
CA TRP A 354 4.00 11.06 -9.17
C TRP A 354 3.67 12.19 -8.18
N LYS A 355 2.65 13.02 -8.47
CA LYS A 355 2.25 14.10 -7.55
C LYS A 355 1.70 13.56 -6.23
N GLY A 356 0.83 12.55 -6.30
CA GLY A 356 0.27 11.92 -5.10
C GLY A 356 1.31 11.14 -4.32
N MET A 357 2.26 10.48 -5.00
CA MET A 357 3.41 9.83 -4.36
C MET A 357 4.33 10.82 -3.63
N LEU A 358 4.65 11.96 -4.23
CA LEU A 358 5.44 12.99 -3.55
C LEU A 358 4.71 13.57 -2.33
N LEU A 359 3.40 13.78 -2.44
CA LEU A 359 2.58 14.21 -1.32
C LEU A 359 2.56 13.16 -0.21
N ALA A 360 2.48 11.87 -0.56
CA ALA A 360 2.54 10.77 0.41
C ALA A 360 3.93 10.66 1.06
N LEU A 361 5.01 10.83 0.31
CA LEU A 361 6.38 10.82 0.81
C LEU A 361 6.61 11.96 1.82
N PHE A 362 6.30 13.19 1.42
CA PHE A 362 6.46 14.35 2.29
C PHE A 362 5.51 14.31 3.50
N GLY A 363 4.23 13.98 3.26
CA GLY A 363 3.25 13.83 4.33
C GLY A 363 3.63 12.74 5.31
N GLY A 364 4.11 11.59 4.83
CA GLY A 364 4.56 10.48 5.67
C GLY A 364 5.79 10.86 6.49
N ALA A 365 6.77 11.54 5.90
CA ALA A 365 7.94 12.06 6.62
C ALA A 365 7.56 13.09 7.69
N LEU A 366 6.61 13.98 7.39
CA LEU A 366 6.10 14.96 8.35
C LEU A 366 5.37 14.28 9.51
N ILE A 367 4.42 13.39 9.21
CA ILE A 367 3.69 12.64 10.24
C ILE A 367 4.65 11.81 11.09
N GLY A 368 5.60 11.12 10.47
CA GLY A 368 6.59 10.31 11.17
C GLY A 368 7.53 11.13 12.05
N THR A 369 7.94 12.31 11.60
CA THR A 369 8.78 13.23 12.39
C THR A 369 8.01 13.80 13.58
N LEU A 370 6.74 14.20 13.39
CA LEU A 370 5.90 14.71 14.47
C LEU A 370 5.58 13.60 15.49
N ALA A 371 5.16 12.43 15.04
CA ALA A 371 4.82 11.30 15.91
C ALA A 371 6.05 10.73 16.61
N GLY A 372 7.16 10.55 15.89
CA GLY A 372 8.43 10.10 16.43
C GLY A 372 9.05 11.09 17.40
N GLY A 373 9.01 12.38 17.06
CA GLY A 373 9.46 13.46 17.95
C GLY A 373 8.65 13.53 19.23
N ALA A 374 7.31 13.50 19.13
CA ALA A 374 6.43 13.45 20.30
C ALA A 374 6.68 12.21 21.17
N TYR A 375 6.89 11.05 20.56
CA TYR A 375 7.22 9.81 21.27
C TYR A 375 8.56 9.91 22.01
N LEU A 376 9.61 10.42 21.35
CA LEU A 376 10.94 10.59 21.97
C LEU A 376 10.89 11.58 23.14
N LEU A 377 10.17 12.69 22.98
CA LEU A 377 9.98 13.69 24.04
C LEU A 377 9.20 13.12 25.24
N ALA A 378 8.14 12.35 24.99
CA ALA A 378 7.30 11.79 26.05
C ALA A 378 7.93 10.58 26.76
N ALA A 379 8.63 9.72 26.02
CA ALA A 379 9.17 8.47 26.55
C ALA A 379 10.55 8.62 27.21
N GLY A 380 11.24 9.76 27.02
CA GLY A 380 12.62 9.96 27.49
C GLY A 380 13.60 8.90 26.95
N LYS A 381 13.23 8.24 25.84
CA LYS A 381 13.96 7.11 25.26
C LYS A 381 14.95 7.55 24.20
N ASP A 382 15.93 6.68 23.98
CA ASP A 382 16.97 6.88 22.98
C ASP A 382 16.42 6.99 21.56
N ARG A 383 17.11 7.83 20.75
CA ARG A 383 16.84 8.14 19.32
C ARG A 383 16.85 6.92 18.39
N ARG A 384 17.09 5.71 18.91
CA ARG A 384 17.26 4.46 18.16
C ARG A 384 16.01 3.57 18.13
N THR A 385 14.87 4.05 18.59
CA THR A 385 13.62 3.30 18.44
C THR A 385 13.23 3.29 16.95
N PRO A 386 13.19 2.13 16.28
CA PRO A 386 12.81 2.08 14.88
C PRO A 386 11.35 2.54 14.74
N LEU A 387 11.12 3.55 13.90
CA LEU A 387 9.79 4.06 13.61
C LEU A 387 9.22 3.33 12.38
N PRO A 388 7.94 2.93 12.40
CA PRO A 388 7.31 2.25 11.27
C PRO A 388 6.97 3.27 10.18
N PHE A 389 7.94 3.59 9.33
CA PHE A 389 7.81 4.63 8.30
C PHE A 389 6.74 4.31 7.26
N GLY A 390 6.61 3.04 6.87
CA GLY A 390 5.58 2.56 5.96
C GLY A 390 4.16 2.86 6.43
N THR A 391 3.92 2.84 7.75
CA THR A 391 2.64 3.20 8.37
C THR A 391 2.27 4.65 8.07
N PHE A 392 3.23 5.57 8.25
CA PHE A 392 3.03 6.99 7.99
C PHE A 392 2.88 7.28 6.49
N LEU A 393 3.64 6.58 5.64
CA LEU A 393 3.47 6.63 4.17
C LEU A 393 2.07 6.18 3.75
N CYS A 394 1.55 5.08 4.31
CA CYS A 394 0.21 4.59 4.00
C CYS A 394 -0.86 5.60 4.44
N ALA A 395 -0.74 6.17 5.64
CA ALA A 395 -1.65 7.19 6.14
C ALA A 395 -1.65 8.45 5.25
N ALA A 396 -0.46 8.93 4.86
CA ALA A 396 -0.33 10.06 3.95
C ALA A 396 -0.83 9.74 2.54
N GLY A 397 -0.63 8.51 2.06
CA GLY A 397 -1.16 8.02 0.77
C GLY A 397 -2.69 7.97 0.75
N LEU A 398 -3.32 7.49 1.82
CA LEU A 398 -4.78 7.57 2.00
C LEU A 398 -5.24 9.04 1.98
N GLY A 399 -4.52 9.93 2.66
CA GLY A 399 -4.79 11.36 2.60
C GLY A 399 -4.66 11.93 1.17
N ALA A 400 -3.62 11.54 0.44
CA ALA A 400 -3.38 11.98 -0.92
C ALA A 400 -4.47 11.50 -1.89
N LEU A 401 -5.08 10.32 -1.68
CA LEU A 401 -6.20 9.85 -2.48
C LEU A 401 -7.40 10.81 -2.41
N PHE A 402 -7.77 11.26 -1.21
CA PHE A 402 -8.98 12.09 -1.02
C PHE A 402 -8.73 13.59 -1.17
N TRP A 403 -7.56 14.09 -0.74
CA TRP A 403 -7.27 15.53 -0.72
C TRP A 403 -6.19 15.96 -1.72
N GLY A 404 -5.50 15.04 -2.38
CA GLY A 404 -4.40 15.35 -3.31
C GLY A 404 -4.80 16.28 -4.46
N PRO A 405 -5.89 16.01 -5.21
CA PRO A 405 -6.33 16.90 -6.29
C PRO A 405 -6.65 18.32 -5.81
N ALA A 406 -7.33 18.45 -4.66
CA ALA A 406 -7.66 19.74 -4.06
C ALA A 406 -6.44 20.48 -3.52
N PHE A 407 -5.47 19.75 -2.96
CA PHE A 407 -4.20 20.32 -2.52
C PHE A 407 -3.43 20.92 -3.70
N TRP A 408 -3.30 20.16 -4.79
CA TRP A 408 -2.53 20.60 -5.95
C TRP A 408 -3.18 21.77 -6.69
N SER A 409 -4.52 21.79 -6.80
CA SER A 409 -5.22 22.93 -7.41
C SER A 409 -5.03 24.23 -6.63
N ARG A 410 -5.07 24.17 -5.29
CA ARG A 410 -4.78 25.33 -4.41
C ARG A 410 -3.32 25.77 -4.51
N TYR A 411 -2.40 24.81 -4.55
CA TYR A 411 -0.97 25.11 -4.69
C TYR A 411 -0.65 25.79 -6.02
N GLN A 412 -1.24 25.32 -7.12
CA GLN A 412 -1.10 25.94 -8.44
C GLN A 412 -1.70 27.36 -8.47
N ALA A 413 -2.87 27.56 -7.87
CA ALA A 413 -3.50 28.89 -7.78
C ALA A 413 -2.65 29.91 -7.00
N LEU A 414 -1.87 29.44 -6.02
CA LEU A 414 -0.95 30.29 -5.25
C LEU A 414 0.32 30.66 -6.05
N LEU A 415 0.90 29.70 -6.78
CA LEU A 415 2.16 29.89 -7.50
C LEU A 415 2.01 30.59 -8.86
N LEU A 416 0.89 30.36 -9.53
CA LEU A 416 0.59 30.97 -10.82
C LEU A 416 -0.71 31.77 -10.67
N PRO A 417 -0.68 32.96 -10.04
CA PRO A 417 -1.82 33.86 -10.06
C PRO A 417 -2.14 34.13 -11.53
N SER A 418 -3.34 33.79 -11.97
CA SER A 418 -3.80 34.15 -13.31
C SER A 418 -3.67 35.67 -13.47
N PRO A 419 -3.07 36.18 -14.56
CA PRO A 419 -2.99 37.62 -14.78
C PRO A 419 -4.41 38.21 -14.81
N PRO A 420 -4.57 39.46 -14.32
CA PRO A 420 -5.88 40.07 -14.05
C PRO A 420 -6.77 40.22 -15.28
#